data_AF-A0A7J3KG32-F1
#
_entry.id   AF-A0A7J3KG32-F1
#
_cell.length_a   1.000
_cell.length_b   1.000
_cell.length_c   1.000
_cell.angle_alpha   90.00
_cell.angle_beta   90.00
_cell.angle_gamma   90.00
#
_symmetry.space_group_name_H-M   'P 1'
#
loop_
_entity.id
_entity.type
_entity.pdbx_description
1 polymer ?
#
loop_
_entity_poly.entity_id
_entity_poly.type
_entity_poly.pdbx_seq_one_letter_code
_entity_poly.pdbx_strand_id
1 'polypeptide(L)'
;MKSIFELAYRYIEPSIKRSLVERLLARGMRSVDVAKCLGLSLSLVSRYARRERGLQDFMVYPDVAKYIEKLADRVFQGEVCGISLYKEILMLTLYILGRKYACSLHYAIDSGINPASCKLCPDLVRSLMTGLS
;
A
#
# COMPACT_ATOMS: atom_id res chain seq x y z
N MET A 1 -7.87 -1.42 20.36
CA MET A 1 -8.16 -1.81 18.97
C MET A 1 -8.13 -0.58 18.07
N LYS A 2 -7.05 -0.37 17.34
CA LYS A 2 -7.09 0.54 16.18
C LYS A 2 -7.87 -0.13 15.07
N SER A 3 -8.69 0.63 14.36
CA SER A 3 -9.48 0.05 13.27
C SER A 3 -8.57 -0.42 12.13
N ILE A 4 -9.02 -1.39 11.35
CA ILE A 4 -8.31 -1.85 10.16
C ILE A 4 -8.06 -0.70 9.16
N PHE A 5 -8.96 0.27 9.11
CA PHE A 5 -8.86 1.44 8.25
C PHE A 5 -7.79 2.41 8.75
N GLU A 6 -7.67 2.57 10.07
CA GLU A 6 -6.58 3.36 10.66
C GLU A 6 -5.22 2.69 10.39
N LEU A 7 -5.14 1.36 10.54
CA LEU A 7 -3.93 0.60 10.18
C LEU A 7 -3.54 0.79 8.71
N ALA A 8 -4.53 0.64 7.81
CA ALA A 8 -4.34 0.80 6.38
C ALA A 8 -3.85 2.21 6.02
N TYR A 9 -4.56 3.23 6.49
CA TYR A 9 -4.28 4.64 6.21
C TYR A 9 -2.93 5.10 6.78
N ARG A 10 -2.58 4.69 8.00
CA ARG A 10 -1.36 5.15 8.67
C ARG A 10 -0.10 4.42 8.21
N TYR A 11 -0.21 3.15 7.82
CA TYR A 11 0.97 2.32 7.60
C TYR A 11 1.00 1.58 6.27
N ILE A 12 -0.11 1.02 5.80
CA ILE A 12 -0.11 0.20 4.58
C ILE A 12 -0.03 1.07 3.33
N GLU A 13 -1.01 1.97 3.15
CA GLU A 13 -1.05 2.86 2.00
C GLU A 13 0.21 3.73 1.85
N PRO A 14 0.74 4.37 2.93
CA PRO A 14 1.97 5.15 2.81
C PRO A 14 3.18 4.31 2.39
N SER A 15 3.24 3.03 2.78
CA SER A 15 4.33 2.14 2.43
C SER A 15 4.27 1.67 0.97
N ILE A 16 3.05 1.43 0.46
CA ILE A 16 2.83 1.19 -0.97
C ILE A 16 3.20 2.43 -1.79
N LYS A 17 2.70 3.61 -1.38
CA LYS A 17 2.99 4.89 -2.05
C LYS A 17 4.49 5.19 -2.05
N ARG A 18 5.21 4.97 -0.94
CA ARG A 18 6.67 5.06 -0.90
C ARG A 18 7.31 4.15 -1.93
N SER A 19 6.93 2.87 -1.93
CA SER A 19 7.51 1.86 -2.82
C SER A 19 7.32 2.20 -4.30
N LEU A 20 6.16 2.77 -4.67
CA LEU A 20 5.90 3.29 -6.01
C LEU A 20 6.74 4.53 -6.32
N VAL A 21 6.81 5.50 -5.41
CA VAL A 21 7.62 6.72 -5.59
C VAL A 21 9.08 6.36 -5.85
N GLU A 22 9.68 5.50 -5.03
CA GLU A 22 11.08 5.07 -5.20
C GLU A 22 11.30 4.44 -6.59
N ARG A 23 10.40 3.56 -7.02
CA ARG A 23 10.47 2.86 -8.31
C ARG A 23 10.31 3.76 -9.51
N LEU A 24 9.42 4.75 -9.44
CA LEU A 24 9.17 5.69 -10.53
C LEU A 24 10.33 6.67 -10.67
N LEU A 25 10.87 7.16 -9.55
CA LEU A 25 12.06 8.00 -9.55
C LEU A 25 13.28 7.24 -10.09
N ALA A 26 13.46 5.96 -9.69
CA ALA A 26 14.54 5.11 -10.21
C ALA A 26 14.43 4.85 -11.72
N ARG A 27 13.21 4.88 -12.28
CA ARG A 27 12.96 4.80 -13.74
C ARG A 27 13.17 6.14 -14.46
N GLY A 28 13.51 7.22 -13.75
CA GLY A 28 13.76 8.54 -14.32
C GLY A 28 12.52 9.44 -14.43
N MET A 29 11.39 9.06 -13.84
CA MET A 29 10.21 9.93 -13.79
C MET A 29 10.51 11.14 -12.89
N ARG A 30 10.16 12.36 -13.34
CA ARG A 30 10.41 13.57 -12.53
C ARG A 30 9.47 13.60 -11.34
N SER A 31 9.95 14.13 -10.20
CA SER A 31 9.15 14.24 -8.96
C SER A 31 7.82 14.97 -9.15
N VAL A 32 7.75 15.95 -10.07
CA VAL A 32 6.52 16.68 -10.42
C VAL A 32 5.48 15.78 -11.12
N ASP A 33 5.94 14.89 -11.98
CA ASP A 33 5.06 13.96 -12.70
C ASP A 33 4.58 12.85 -11.76
N VAL A 34 5.48 12.35 -10.88
CA VAL A 34 5.12 11.41 -9.81
C VAL A 34 4.07 12.01 -8.88
N ALA A 35 4.28 13.25 -8.42
CA ALA A 35 3.34 13.95 -7.54
C ALA A 35 1.96 14.11 -8.19
N LYS A 36 1.94 14.60 -9.44
CA LYS A 36 0.71 14.73 -10.22
C LYS A 36 0.00 13.39 -10.37
N CYS A 37 0.75 12.34 -10.69
CA CYS A 37 0.17 11.05 -11.02
C CYS A 37 -0.39 10.29 -9.80
N LEU A 38 0.30 10.36 -8.67
CA LEU A 38 -0.14 9.73 -7.43
C LEU A 38 -1.11 10.62 -6.62
N GLY A 39 -1.38 11.86 -7.06
CA GLY A 39 -2.20 12.82 -6.32
C GLY A 39 -1.55 13.24 -5.00
N LEU A 40 -0.24 13.43 -4.98
CA LEU A 40 0.56 13.79 -3.81
C LEU A 40 1.09 15.22 -3.94
N SER A 41 1.41 15.85 -2.80
CA SER A 41 2.24 17.06 -2.82
C SER A 41 3.70 16.70 -3.16
N LEU A 42 4.44 17.65 -3.75
CA LEU A 42 5.88 17.51 -3.98
C LEU A 42 6.65 17.25 -2.68
N SER A 43 6.24 17.90 -1.58
CA SER A 43 6.83 17.69 -0.26
C SER A 43 6.66 16.25 0.20
N LEU A 44 5.51 15.63 -0.05
CA LEU A 44 5.25 14.24 0.32
C LEU A 44 6.05 13.26 -0.54
N VAL A 45 6.21 13.53 -1.85
CA VAL A 45 7.11 12.75 -2.73
C VAL A 45 8.55 12.81 -2.21
N SER A 46 9.04 14.00 -1.85
CA SER A 46 10.38 14.17 -1.28
C SER A 46 10.57 13.38 0.02
N ARG A 47 9.58 13.41 0.92
CA ARG A 47 9.62 12.65 2.18
C ARG A 47 9.60 11.14 1.95
N TYR A 48 8.86 10.66 0.95
CA TYR A 48 8.90 9.25 0.56
C TYR A 48 10.26 8.85 -0.01
N ALA A 49 10.83 9.64 -0.92
CA ALA A 49 12.15 9.39 -1.50
C ALA A 49 13.26 9.35 -0.42
N ARG A 50 13.15 10.19 0.62
CA ARG A 50 14.05 10.19 1.79
C ARG A 50 13.70 9.15 2.85
N ARG A 51 12.71 8.29 2.61
CA ARG A 51 12.23 7.23 3.52
C ARG A 51 11.77 7.75 4.89
N GLU A 52 11.31 8.98 4.96
CA GLU A 52 10.79 9.61 6.19
C GLU A 52 9.33 9.24 6.48
N ARG A 53 8.68 8.48 5.58
CA ARG A 53 7.29 8.02 5.70
C ARG A 53 7.11 6.67 5.00
N GLY A 54 6.13 5.87 5.45
CA GLY A 54 5.82 4.56 4.86
C GLY A 54 6.88 3.52 5.21
N LEU A 55 7.26 3.44 6.49
CA LEU A 55 8.42 2.69 6.95
C LEU A 55 8.28 1.17 6.84
N GLN A 56 7.04 0.67 6.85
CA GLN A 56 6.80 -0.77 6.76
C GLN A 56 7.24 -1.27 5.39
N ASP A 57 8.10 -2.29 5.37
CA ASP A 57 8.45 -2.94 4.12
C ASP A 57 7.49 -4.09 3.83
N PHE A 58 6.73 -3.95 2.75
CA PHE A 58 5.89 -5.02 2.20
C PHE A 58 6.53 -5.68 0.98
N MET A 59 7.68 -5.19 0.51
CA MET A 59 8.44 -5.80 -0.58
C MET A 59 9.04 -7.15 -0.20
N VAL A 60 9.10 -7.45 1.11
CA VAL A 60 9.47 -8.78 1.64
C VAL A 60 8.53 -9.90 1.17
N TYR A 61 7.31 -9.56 0.73
CA TYR A 61 6.34 -10.51 0.18
C TYR A 61 6.46 -10.52 -1.37
N PRO A 62 6.89 -11.65 -1.99
CA PRO A 62 7.21 -11.67 -3.43
C PRO A 62 6.03 -11.35 -4.37
N ASP A 63 4.82 -11.69 -3.95
CA ASP A 63 3.57 -11.38 -4.66
C ASP A 63 3.27 -9.86 -4.66
N VAL A 64 3.40 -9.20 -3.51
CA VAL A 64 3.29 -7.74 -3.37
C VAL A 64 4.39 -7.05 -4.18
N ALA A 65 5.62 -7.54 -4.09
CA ALA A 65 6.76 -7.01 -4.83
C ALA A 65 6.52 -7.01 -6.33
N LYS A 66 6.12 -8.18 -6.86
CA LYS A 66 5.80 -8.37 -8.28
C LYS A 66 4.67 -7.46 -8.74
N TYR A 67 3.64 -7.27 -7.92
CA TYR A 67 2.53 -6.39 -8.26
C TYR A 67 2.96 -4.92 -8.30
N ILE A 68 3.75 -4.45 -7.31
CA ILE A 68 4.24 -3.07 -7.27
C ILE A 68 5.16 -2.77 -8.46
N GLU A 69 6.07 -3.68 -8.84
CA GLU A 69 6.92 -3.48 -10.03
C GLU A 69 6.08 -3.34 -11.30
N LYS A 70 5.13 -4.25 -11.52
CA LYS A 70 4.22 -4.17 -12.68
C LYS A 70 3.40 -2.89 -12.69
N LEU A 71 2.92 -2.46 -11.53
CA LEU A 71 2.17 -1.20 -11.41
C LEU A 71 3.08 0.00 -11.71
N ALA A 72 4.32 0.00 -11.23
CA ALA A 72 5.29 1.05 -11.52
C ALA A 72 5.61 1.12 -13.03
N ASP A 73 5.75 -0.02 -13.71
CA ASP A 73 5.97 -0.07 -15.16
C ASP A 73 4.80 0.54 -15.93
N ARG A 74 3.56 0.14 -15.60
CA ARG A 74 2.34 0.69 -16.20
C ARG A 74 2.20 2.20 -15.97
N VAL A 75 2.53 2.68 -14.77
CA VAL A 75 2.52 4.12 -14.46
C VAL A 75 3.60 4.85 -15.26
N PHE A 76 4.81 4.30 -15.36
CA PHE A 76 5.91 4.90 -16.12
C PHE A 76 5.61 4.96 -17.63
N GLN A 77 4.90 3.96 -18.15
CA GLN A 77 4.40 3.93 -19.54
C GLN A 77 3.18 4.85 -19.77
N GLY A 78 2.64 5.47 -18.72
CA GLY A 78 1.49 6.38 -18.80
C GLY A 78 0.13 5.68 -18.89
N GLU A 79 0.06 4.37 -18.66
CA GLU A 79 -1.16 3.58 -18.77
C GLU A 79 -2.13 3.76 -17.58
N VAL A 80 -1.59 4.08 -16.39
CA VAL A 80 -2.35 4.17 -15.14
C VAL A 80 -1.92 5.39 -14.34
N CYS A 81 -2.90 6.20 -13.90
CA CYS A 81 -2.63 7.46 -13.20
C CYS A 81 -3.87 7.99 -12.47
N GLY A 82 -3.71 8.87 -11.46
CA GLY A 82 -4.83 9.49 -10.76
C GLY A 82 -5.75 8.47 -10.08
N ILE A 83 -7.06 8.55 -10.35
CA ILE A 83 -8.06 7.68 -9.71
C ILE A 83 -7.83 6.19 -10.04
N SER A 84 -7.40 5.86 -11.26
CA SER A 84 -7.14 4.45 -11.61
C SER A 84 -5.96 3.88 -10.83
N LEU A 85 -4.89 4.67 -10.67
CA LEU A 85 -3.75 4.30 -9.82
C LEU A 85 -4.17 4.17 -8.35
N TYR A 86 -4.99 5.10 -7.87
CA TYR A 86 -5.48 5.04 -6.49
C TYR A 86 -6.31 3.78 -6.23
N LYS A 87 -7.14 3.37 -7.19
CA LYS A 87 -7.87 2.10 -7.13
C LYS A 87 -6.91 0.90 -6.99
N GLU A 88 -5.84 0.84 -7.78
CA GLU A 88 -4.84 -0.24 -7.70
C GLU A 88 -4.14 -0.26 -6.32
N ILE A 89 -3.83 0.91 -5.75
CA ILE A 89 -3.28 1.03 -4.38
C ILE A 89 -4.26 0.50 -3.33
N LEU A 90 -5.55 0.83 -3.45
CA LEU A 90 -6.59 0.32 -2.54
C LEU A 90 -6.75 -1.20 -2.66
N MET A 91 -6.76 -1.73 -3.89
CA MET A 91 -6.83 -3.18 -4.12
C MET A 91 -5.64 -3.90 -3.49
N LEU A 92 -4.42 -3.38 -3.67
CA LEU A 92 -3.24 -3.95 -3.03
C LEU A 92 -3.28 -3.84 -1.50
N THR A 93 -3.83 -2.74 -0.97
CA THR A 93 -4.02 -2.56 0.48
C THR A 93 -4.95 -3.63 1.05
N LEU A 94 -6.09 -3.87 0.39
CA LEU A 94 -7.03 -4.93 0.78
C LEU A 94 -6.40 -6.32 0.65
N TYR A 95 -5.60 -6.55 -0.39
CA TYR A 95 -4.86 -7.81 -0.58
C TYR A 95 -3.91 -8.08 0.59
N ILE A 96 -3.09 -7.10 0.98
CA ILE A 96 -2.16 -7.20 2.13
C ILE A 96 -2.92 -7.50 3.43
N LEU A 97 -4.07 -6.85 3.66
CA LEU A 97 -4.92 -7.12 4.81
C LEU A 97 -5.49 -8.54 4.80
N GLY A 98 -6.07 -8.97 3.68
CA GLY A 98 -6.68 -10.29 3.53
C GLY A 98 -5.68 -11.44 3.62
N ARG A 99 -4.42 -11.20 3.24
CA ARG A 99 -3.31 -12.16 3.36
C ARG A 99 -2.64 -12.19 4.73
N LYS A 100 -3.09 -11.37 5.69
CA LYS A 100 -2.48 -11.19 7.03
C LYS A 100 -1.04 -10.64 7.01
N TYR A 101 -0.56 -10.09 5.89
CA TYR A 101 0.80 -9.58 5.75
C TYR A 101 1.11 -8.37 6.63
N ALA A 102 0.07 -7.67 7.11
CA ALA A 102 0.18 -6.56 8.07
C ALA A 102 0.03 -7.00 9.54
N CYS A 103 -0.19 -8.29 9.84
CA CYS A 103 -0.50 -8.72 11.22
C CYS A 103 0.67 -8.53 12.20
N SER A 104 1.92 -8.75 11.79
CA SER A 104 3.08 -8.53 12.67
C SER A 104 3.22 -7.06 13.07
N LEU A 105 3.01 -6.15 12.11
CA LEU A 105 2.94 -4.71 12.38
C LEU A 105 1.76 -4.37 13.30
N HIS A 106 0.58 -4.95 13.03
CA HIS A 106 -0.61 -4.68 13.83
C HIS A 106 -0.42 -5.11 15.28
N TYR A 107 0.17 -6.29 15.52
CA TYR A 107 0.50 -6.78 16.85
C TYR A 107 1.49 -5.87 17.59
N ALA A 108 2.50 -5.36 16.88
CA ALA A 108 3.45 -4.41 17.46
C ALA A 108 2.78 -3.08 17.88
N ILE A 109 1.70 -2.68 17.22
CA ILE A 109 0.94 -1.47 17.54
C ILE A 109 -0.11 -1.72 18.64
N ASP A 110 -0.75 -2.88 18.61
CA ASP A 110 -1.81 -3.28 19.55
C ASP A 110 -1.63 -4.76 19.91
N SER A 111 -0.99 -4.98 21.07
CA SER A 111 -0.68 -6.32 21.57
C SER A 111 -1.94 -7.11 21.99
N GLY A 112 -3.11 -6.47 22.04
CA GLY A 112 -4.39 -7.14 22.26
C GLY A 112 -4.85 -8.01 21.08
N ILE A 113 -4.17 -7.95 19.94
CA ILE A 113 -4.50 -8.74 18.75
C ILE A 113 -3.55 -9.94 18.66
N ASN A 114 -4.07 -11.16 18.73
CA ASN A 114 -3.26 -12.36 18.45
C ASN A 114 -3.29 -12.68 16.94
N PRO A 115 -2.16 -12.59 16.21
CA PRO A 115 -2.10 -12.89 14.77
C PRO A 115 -2.54 -14.31 14.40
N ALA A 116 -2.30 -15.28 15.30
CA ALA A 116 -2.59 -16.69 15.06
C ALA A 116 -4.11 -16.94 15.03
N SER A 117 -4.86 -16.31 15.92
CA SER A 117 -6.31 -16.53 16.05
C SER A 117 -7.18 -15.47 15.37
N CYS A 118 -6.68 -14.25 15.16
CA CYS A 118 -7.45 -13.18 14.52
C CYS A 118 -7.77 -13.49 13.05
N LYS A 119 -9.05 -13.41 12.66
CA LYS A 119 -9.51 -13.63 11.27
C LYS A 119 -10.22 -12.42 10.66
N LEU A 120 -10.27 -11.30 11.38
CA LEU A 120 -11.03 -10.11 10.99
C LEU A 120 -10.76 -9.64 9.54
N CYS A 121 -9.50 -9.44 9.16
CA CYS A 121 -9.18 -8.95 7.81
C CYS A 121 -9.48 -9.98 6.71
N PRO A 122 -9.04 -11.26 6.81
CA PRO A 122 -9.43 -12.29 5.84
C PRO A 122 -10.95 -12.46 5.70
N ASP A 123 -11.69 -12.44 6.81
CA ASP A 123 -13.14 -12.64 6.80
C ASP A 123 -13.84 -11.45 6.14
N LEU A 124 -13.46 -10.22 6.50
CA LEU A 124 -14.04 -9.02 5.88
C LEU A 124 -13.77 -8.95 4.36
N VAL A 125 -12.53 -9.22 3.94
CA VAL A 125 -12.17 -9.21 2.51
C VAL A 125 -12.95 -10.29 1.76
N ARG A 126 -13.16 -11.47 2.39
CA ARG A 126 -14.00 -12.53 1.81
C ARG A 126 -15.44 -12.07 1.66
N SER A 127 -16.06 -11.49 2.70
CA SER A 127 -17.43 -10.98 2.64
C SER A 127 -17.61 -9.93 1.54
N LEU A 128 -16.63 -9.06 1.33
CA LEU A 128 -16.67 -8.09 0.23
C LEU A 128 -16.64 -8.75 -1.16
N MET A 129 -15.99 -9.91 -1.31
CA MET A 129 -15.93 -10.63 -2.58
C MET A 129 -17.16 -11.50 -2.84
N THR A 130 -17.83 -12.01 -1.80
CA THR A 130 -19.02 -12.87 -1.92
C THR A 130 -20.34 -12.10 -1.88
N GLY A 131 -20.30 -10.79 -1.65
CA GLY A 131 -21.47 -9.96 -1.39
C GLY A 131 -21.81 -9.90 0.11
N LEU A 132 -22.33 -8.74 0.54
CA LEU A 132 -22.90 -8.58 1.88
C LEU A 132 -24.23 -9.35 1.90
N SER A 133 -24.25 -10.49 2.59
CA SER A 133 -25.47 -11.22 2.93
C SER A 133 -26.25 -10.52 4.02
#